data_AF-A0A2M7SCY5-F1
#
_entry.id   AF-A0A2M7SCY5-F1
#
_cell.length_a   1.000
_cell.length_b   1.000
_cell.length_c   1.000
_cell.angle_alpha   90.00
_cell.angle_beta   90.00
_cell.angle_gamma   90.00
#
_symmetry.space_group_name_H-M   'P 1'
#
loop_
_entity.id
_entity.type
_entity.pdbx_description
1 polymer ?
#
loop_
_entity_poly.entity_id
_entity_poly.type
_entity_poly.pdbx_seq_one_letter_code
_entity_poly.pdbx_strand_id
1 'polypeptide(L)' 'MGTIRLTVTIPEKEYKKIEDEKRKKGINRSALVQEMIGVYFKNEEERQNVARYIEGYRRKPEKASPALDKAQAETLGEF' A
#
# COMPACT_ATOMS: atom_id res chain seq x y z
N MET A 1 -8.36 -20.47 4.81
CA MET A 1 -6.97 -20.06 4.55
C MET A 1 -6.08 -20.73 5.56
N GLY A 2 -5.03 -21.43 5.11
CA GLY A 2 -4.08 -22.09 5.99
C GLY A 2 -3.01 -21.13 6.50
N THR A 3 -2.41 -21.44 7.65
CA THR A 3 -1.21 -20.76 8.14
C THR A 3 0.03 -21.52 7.66
N ILE A 4 1.03 -20.80 7.16
CA ILE A 4 2.31 -21.36 6.69
C ILE A 4 3.40 -20.84 7.62
N ARG A 5 4.32 -21.72 8.04
CA ARG A 5 5.51 -21.33 8.83
C ARG A 5 6.64 -20.93 7.88
N LEU A 6 7.21 -19.77 8.15
CA LEU A 6 8.37 -19.25 7.42
C LEU A 6 9.51 -19.02 8.42
N THR A 7 10.68 -19.59 8.13
CA THR A 7 11.92 -19.33 8.87
C THR A 7 12.79 -18.41 8.04
N VAL A 8 13.26 -17.32 8.63
CA VAL A 8 14.13 -16.33 7.97
C VAL A 8 15.37 -16.07 8.83
N THR A 9 16.49 -15.79 8.16
CA THR A 9 17.67 -15.22 8.79
C THR A 9 17.68 -13.72 8.50
N ILE A 10 17.74 -12.90 9.54
CA ILE A 10 17.81 -11.44 9.43
C ILE A 10 18.98 -10.93 10.27
N PRO A 11 19.57 -9.77 9.93
CA PRO A 11 20.65 -9.23 10.72
C PRO A 11 20.14 -8.75 12.10
N GLU A 12 21.04 -8.76 13.08
CA GLU A 12 20.72 -8.49 14.49
C GLU A 12 20.10 -7.10 14.69
N LYS A 13 20.59 -6.11 13.95
CA LYS A 13 20.10 -4.73 14.00
C LYS A 13 18.61 -4.64 13.62
N GLU A 14 18.19 -5.34 12.58
CA GLU A 14 16.80 -5.41 12.12
C GLU A 14 15.95 -6.19 13.10
N TYR A 15 16.46 -7.30 13.64
CA TYR A 15 15.77 -8.05 14.68
C TYR A 15 15.50 -7.20 15.92
N LYS A 16 16.47 -6.39 16.36
CA LYS A 16 16.31 -5.48 17.50
C LYS A 16 15.20 -4.46 17.27
N LYS A 17 15.12 -3.88 16.06
CA LYS A 17 14.02 -2.97 15.69
C LYS A 17 12.66 -3.65 15.78
N ILE A 18 12.55 -4.90 15.31
CA ILE A 18 11.31 -5.67 15.41
C ILE A 18 10.93 -5.86 16.88
N GLU A 19 11.88 -6.19 17.76
CA GLU A 19 11.61 -6.38 19.19
C GLU A 19 11.18 -5.10 19.89
N ASP A 20 11.80 -3.96 19.56
CA ASP A 20 11.46 -2.66 20.12
C ASP A 20 10.06 -2.22 19.69
N GLU A 21 9.74 -2.31 18.39
CA GLU A 21 8.42 -1.94 17.86
C GLU A 21 7.32 -2.88 18.37
N LYS A 22 7.61 -4.17 18.43
CA LYS A 22 6.70 -5.16 19.02
C LYS A 22 6.34 -4.78 20.46
N ARG A 23 7.34 -4.42 21.26
CA ARG A 23 7.16 -4.01 22.66
C ARG A 23 6.32 -2.74 22.78
N LYS A 24 6.62 -1.73 21.96
CA LYS A 24 5.85 -0.47 21.93
C LYS A 24 4.37 -0.69 21.60
N LYS A 25 4.09 -1.59 20.65
CA LYS A 25 2.72 -1.91 20.21
C LYS A 25 2.00 -2.94 21.09
N GLY A 26 2.70 -3.63 22.00
CA GLY A 26 2.12 -4.66 22.85
C GLY A 26 1.64 -5.91 22.10
N ILE A 27 2.20 -6.21 20.92
CA ILE A 27 1.81 -7.36 20.08
C ILE A 27 2.90 -8.44 20.04
N ASN A 28 2.68 -9.55 19.32
CA ASN A 28 3.71 -10.57 19.13
C ASN A 28 4.49 -10.35 17.81
N ARG A 29 5.62 -11.06 17.63
CA ARG A 29 6.51 -10.91 16.47
C ARG A 29 5.77 -11.20 15.17
N SER A 30 5.01 -12.29 15.13
CA SER A 30 4.28 -12.72 13.94
C SER A 30 3.22 -11.70 13.52
N ALA A 31 2.50 -11.13 14.49
CA ALA A 31 1.51 -10.09 14.24
C ALA A 31 2.16 -8.82 13.66
N LEU A 32 3.30 -8.39 14.22
CA LEU A 32 4.04 -7.25 13.70
C LEU A 32 4.56 -7.51 12.28
N VAL A 33 5.14 -8.69 12.03
CA VAL A 33 5.64 -9.08 10.70
C VAL A 33 4.49 -9.16 9.70
N GLN A 34 3.32 -9.66 10.10
CA GLN A 34 2.14 -9.70 9.24
C GLN A 34 1.67 -8.29 8.85
N GLU A 35 1.66 -7.34 9.80
CA GLU A 35 1.36 -5.93 9.53
C GLU A 35 2.37 -5.34 8.54
N MET A 36 3.67 -5.56 8.76
CA MET A 36 4.74 -5.09 7.87
C MET A 36 4.61 -5.63 6.44
N ILE A 37 4.30 -6.94 6.32
CA ILE A 37 4.06 -7.59 5.02
C ILE A 37 2.87 -6.92 4.31
N GLY A 38 1.78 -6.67 5.03
CA GLY A 38 0.59 -6.00 4.48
C GLY A 38 0.91 -4.60 3.95
N VAL A 39 1.63 -3.79 4.73
CA VAL A 39 2.06 -2.45 4.32
C VAL A 39 2.95 -2.51 3.08
N TYR A 40 3.92 -3.43 3.05
CA TYR A 40 4.82 -3.58 1.91
C TYR A 40 4.06 -3.86 0.60
N PHE A 41 3.17 -4.86 0.61
CA PHE A 41 2.43 -5.24 -0.60
C PHE A 41 1.40 -4.19 -1.02
N LYS A 42 0.76 -3.51 -0.06
CA LYS A 42 -0.14 -2.39 -0.36
C LYS A 42 0.59 -1.26 -1.10
N ASN A 43 1.77 -0.88 -0.63
CA ASN A 43 2.57 0.17 -1.26
C ASN A 43 3.06 -0.23 -2.66
N GLU A 44 3.38 -1.51 -2.86
CA GLU A 44 3.77 -2.04 -4.16
C GLU A 44 2.59 -2.06 -5.14
N GLU A 45 1.40 -2.47 -4.67
CA GLU A 45 0.17 -2.42 -5.47
C GLU A 45 -0.17 -0.99 -5.90
N GLU A 46 -0.10 -0.02 -4.96
CA GLU A 46 -0.33 1.39 -5.25
C GLU A 46 0.64 1.92 -6.32
N ARG A 47 1.93 1.60 -6.20
CA ARG A 47 2.95 1.95 -7.19
C ARG A 47 2.62 1.40 -8.57
N GLN A 48 2.18 0.14 -8.65
CA GLN A 48 1.80 -0.49 -9.91
C GLN A 48 0.54 0.15 -10.50
N ASN A 49 -0.44 0.49 -9.66
CA ASN A 49 -1.66 1.16 -10.11
C ASN A 49 -1.36 2.55 -10.69
N VAL A 50 -0.51 3.34 -10.03
CA VAL A 50 -0.06 4.64 -10.55
C VAL A 50 0.67 4.46 -11.88
N ALA A 51 1.57 3.49 -11.98
CA ALA A 51 2.30 3.22 -13.23
C ALA A 51 1.34 2.85 -14.38
N ARG A 52 0.37 1.98 -14.13
CA ARG A 52 -0.66 1.60 -15.11
C ARG A 52 -1.53 2.79 -15.51
N TYR A 53 -1.92 3.63 -14.56
CA TYR A 53 -2.70 4.84 -14.84
C TYR A 53 -1.94 5.78 -15.79
N ILE A 54 -0.67 6.08 -15.48
CA ILE A 54 0.17 6.94 -16.31
C ILE A 54 0.38 6.33 -17.71
N GLU A 55 0.65 5.02 -17.80
CA GLU A 55 0.81 4.31 -19.07
C GLU A 55 -0.49 4.36 -19.90
N GLY A 56 -1.63 4.12 -19.26
CA GLY A 56 -2.95 4.22 -19.89
C GLY A 56 -3.20 5.62 -20.44
N TYR A 57 -2.95 6.65 -19.63
CA TYR A 57 -3.10 8.04 -20.03
C TYR A 57 -2.18 8.42 -21.19
N ARG A 58 -0.92 7.98 -21.18
CA ARG A 58 0.01 8.21 -22.31
C ARG A 58 -0.46 7.57 -23.61
N ARG A 59 -1.04 6.37 -23.55
CA ARG A 59 -1.51 5.63 -24.73
C ARG A 59 -2.82 6.15 -25.28
N LYS A 60 -3.76 6.43 -24.40
CA LYS A 60 -5.08 6.94 -24.73
C LYS A 60 -5.43 7.99 -23.68
N PRO A 61 -5.03 9.26 -23.91
CA PRO A 61 -5.36 10.31 -22.96
C PRO A 61 -6.86 10.35 -22.79
N GLU A 62 -7.31 10.47 -21.55
CA GLU A 62 -8.70 10.77 -21.29
C GLU A 62 -9.01 12.07 -22.04
N LYS A 63 -9.96 12.00 -22.98
CA LYS A 63 -10.44 13.21 -23.63
C LYS A 63 -11.11 14.02 -22.53
N ALA A 64 -10.64 15.25 -22.31
CA ALA A 64 -11.34 16.20 -21.46
C ALA A 64 -12.81 16.22 -21.90
N SER A 65 -13.68 15.71 -21.04
CA SER A 65 -15.11 15.64 -21.29
C SER A 65 -15.72 16.66 -20.34
N PRO A 66 -16.14 17.83 -20.86
CA PRO A 66 -16.69 18.89 -20.03
C PRO A 66 -17.90 18.43 -19.20
N ALA A 67 -18.58 17.36 -19.64
CA ALA A 67 -19.69 16.75 -18.92
C ALA A 67 -19.22 15.90 -17.73
N LEU A 68 -18.08 15.21 -17.83
CA LEU A 68 -17.49 14.47 -16.71
C LEU A 68 -16.83 15.41 -15.70
N ASP A 69 -16.22 16.51 -16.17
CA ASP A 69 -15.64 17.54 -15.32
C ASP A 69 -16.72 18.25 -14.49
N LYS A 70 -17.87 18.58 -15.12
CA LYS A 70 -19.04 19.12 -14.40
C LYS A 70 -19.61 18.12 -13.40
N ALA A 71 -19.78 16.87 -13.79
CA ALA A 71 -20.29 15.84 -12.88
C ALA A 71 -19.34 15.57 -11.70
N GLN A 72 -18.02 15.63 -11.90
CA GLN A 72 -17.03 15.54 -10.82
C GLN A 72 -17.06 16.77 -9.90
N ALA A 73 -17.16 17.97 -10.46
CA ALA A 73 -17.29 19.20 -9.68
C ALA A 73 -18.57 19.21 -8.82
N GLU A 74 -19.68 18.73 -9.38
CA GLU A 74 -20.97 18.61 -8.66
C GLU A 74 -20.94 17.53 -7.57
N THR A 75 -20.16 16.45 -7.74
CA THR A 75 -20.07 15.36 -6.74
C THR A 75 -19.04 15.61 -5.63
N LEU A 76 -17.97 16.36 -5.92
CA LEU A 76 -16.95 16.69 -4.92
C LEU A 76 -17.30 17.89 -4.03
N GLY A 77 -18.38 18.62 -4.37
CA GLY A 77 -18.81 19.80 -3.65
C GLY A 77 -17.86 20.97 -3.89
N GLU A 78 -18.42 22.10 -4.32
CA GLU A 78 -17.68 23.34 -4.57
C GLU A 78 -16.78 23.71 -3.37
N PHE A 79 -15.50 23.97 -3.63
CA PHE A 79 -14.65 24.74 -2.73
C PHE A 79 -14.90 26.24 -2.94
#